data_AF-A0A3A6PLG2-F1
#
_entry.id   AF-A0A3A6PLG2-F1
#
_cell.length_a   1.000
_cell.length_b   1.000
_cell.length_c   1.000
_cell.angle_alpha   90.00
_cell.angle_beta   90.00
_cell.angle_gamma   90.00
#
_symmetry.space_group_name_H-M   'P 1'
#
loop_
_entity.id
_entity.type
_entity.pdbx_description
1 polymer ?
#
loop_
_entity_poly.entity_id
_entity_poly.type
_entity_poly.pdbx_seq_one_letter_code
_entity_poly.pdbx_strand_id
1 'polypeptide(L)'
;MPPDYPSNWDSIRKDVYSRDDYRCQECGDRGGPYGSTELHAHHIVPLGSGGTNDMDNLITLCDSCHMSIHGKNTSPTAVSRNKKGRLHRDAEQGINEEVNGCPNCGEWALSVQWYRHDFLSKAKLITCENCRTLFKETVLGKNGSATYKLREVDDVNDVPTVSSAVFYEIRKHKKLGTFFG
;
A
#
# COMPACT_ATOMS: atom_id res chain seq x y z
N MET A 1 1.15 -13.15 25.56
CA MET A 1 -0.31 -13.33 25.63
C MET A 1 -0.83 -13.37 24.20
N PRO A 2 -1.76 -14.27 23.84
CA PRO A 2 -2.46 -14.11 22.57
C PRO A 2 -3.13 -12.71 22.55
N PRO A 3 -3.20 -12.04 21.40
CA PRO A 3 -3.89 -10.76 21.31
C PRO A 3 -5.34 -10.94 21.75
N ASP A 4 -5.84 -10.00 22.56
CA ASP A 4 -7.21 -10.03 23.09
C ASP A 4 -8.17 -9.64 21.95
N TYR A 5 -8.60 -10.65 21.20
CA TYR A 5 -9.55 -10.48 20.11
C TYR A 5 -10.97 -10.40 20.65
N PRO A 6 -11.81 -9.49 20.13
CA PRO A 6 -13.20 -9.40 20.57
C PRO A 6 -13.98 -10.64 20.15
N SER A 7 -15.05 -10.97 20.87
CA SER A 7 -15.89 -12.15 20.60
C SER A 7 -16.51 -12.16 19.19
N ASN A 8 -16.60 -11.00 18.55
CA ASN A 8 -17.12 -10.83 17.18
C ASN A 8 -16.01 -10.75 16.10
N TRP A 9 -14.77 -11.14 16.40
CA TRP A 9 -13.65 -11.09 15.46
C TRP A 9 -13.94 -11.76 14.11
N ASP A 10 -14.65 -12.90 14.14
CA ASP A 10 -15.07 -13.61 12.92
C ASP A 10 -15.98 -12.78 12.01
N SER A 11 -16.82 -11.91 12.58
CA SER A 11 -17.63 -10.97 11.80
C SER A 11 -16.75 -9.88 11.23
N ILE A 12 -15.93 -9.25 12.08
CA ILE A 12 -15.05 -8.14 11.70
C ILE A 12 -14.15 -8.54 10.52
N ARG A 13 -13.48 -9.70 10.59
CA ARG A 13 -12.60 -10.14 9.49
C ARG A 13 -13.36 -10.40 8.19
N LYS A 14 -14.59 -10.92 8.25
CA LYS A 14 -15.44 -11.13 7.06
C LYS A 14 -15.88 -9.80 6.45
N ASP A 15 -16.20 -8.81 7.27
CA ASP A 15 -16.51 -7.46 6.82
C ASP A 15 -15.30 -6.82 6.13
N VAL A 16 -14.09 -7.01 6.67
CA VAL A 16 -12.83 -6.59 6.04
C VAL A 16 -12.63 -7.27 4.68
N TYR A 17 -12.85 -8.59 4.59
CA TYR A 17 -12.76 -9.31 3.31
C TYR A 17 -13.78 -8.78 2.29
N SER A 18 -15.02 -8.54 2.73
CA SER A 18 -16.08 -8.02 1.87
C SER A 18 -15.77 -6.62 1.34
N ARG A 19 -15.28 -5.71 2.20
CA ARG A 19 -14.80 -4.37 1.81
C ARG A 19 -13.72 -4.45 0.73
N ASP A 20 -12.85 -5.44 0.86
CA ASP A 20 -11.67 -5.63 0.02
C ASP A 20 -11.95 -6.51 -1.22
N ASP A 21 -13.23 -6.76 -1.56
CA ASP A 21 -13.69 -7.62 -2.69
C ASP A 21 -13.12 -9.05 -2.62
N TYR A 22 -12.90 -9.57 -1.40
CA TYR A 22 -12.25 -10.85 -1.13
C TYR A 22 -10.91 -11.01 -1.85
N ARG A 23 -10.17 -9.90 -1.98
CA ARG A 23 -8.86 -9.87 -2.62
C ARG A 23 -7.77 -9.51 -1.64
N CYS A 24 -6.64 -10.17 -1.77
CA CYS A 24 -5.40 -9.71 -1.18
C CYS A 24 -5.11 -8.29 -1.69
N GLN A 25 -4.94 -7.34 -0.77
CA GLN A 25 -4.69 -5.95 -1.14
C GLN A 25 -3.25 -5.71 -1.63
N GLU A 26 -2.34 -6.68 -1.40
CA GLU A 26 -0.97 -6.65 -1.94
C GLU A 26 -0.91 -7.22 -3.37
N CYS A 27 -1.27 -8.50 -3.57
CA CYS A 27 -1.11 -9.19 -4.86
C CYS A 27 -2.38 -9.25 -5.72
N GLY A 28 -3.56 -8.96 -5.16
CA GLY A 28 -4.83 -9.01 -5.87
C GLY A 28 -5.47 -10.40 -6.02
N ASP A 29 -4.85 -11.46 -5.48
CA ASP A 29 -5.40 -12.82 -5.50
C ASP A 29 -6.73 -12.90 -4.77
N ARG A 30 -7.65 -13.70 -5.31
CA ARG A 30 -8.99 -13.89 -4.74
C ARG A 30 -9.01 -15.06 -3.77
N GLY A 31 -9.74 -14.88 -2.67
CA GLY A 31 -10.03 -15.92 -1.68
C GLY A 31 -11.51 -16.04 -1.34
N GLY A 32 -11.80 -16.77 -0.26
CA GLY A 32 -13.16 -17.00 0.21
C GLY A 32 -14.04 -17.70 -0.85
N PRO A 33 -15.28 -17.26 -1.08
CA PRO A 33 -16.17 -17.89 -2.05
C PRO A 33 -15.78 -17.61 -3.52
N TYR A 34 -14.82 -16.72 -3.77
CA TYR A 34 -14.46 -16.24 -5.11
C TYR A 34 -13.05 -16.66 -5.57
N GLY A 35 -12.34 -17.46 -4.77
CA GLY A 35 -11.02 -17.98 -5.11
C GLY A 35 -10.49 -18.95 -4.05
N SER A 36 -9.34 -19.56 -4.35
CA SER A 36 -8.76 -20.62 -3.52
C SER A 36 -7.75 -20.14 -2.48
N THR A 37 -7.48 -18.84 -2.42
CA THR A 37 -6.47 -18.28 -1.51
C THR A 37 -7.03 -18.10 -0.11
N GLU A 38 -6.28 -18.50 0.92
CA GLU A 38 -6.62 -18.19 2.30
C GLU A 38 -6.40 -16.71 2.60
N LEU A 39 -7.39 -16.06 3.19
CA LEU A 39 -7.38 -14.63 3.51
C LEU A 39 -7.28 -14.40 5.02
N HIS A 40 -6.48 -13.42 5.41
CA HIS A 40 -6.29 -12.96 6.78
C HIS A 40 -6.57 -11.46 6.88
N ALA A 41 -7.25 -11.06 7.96
CA ALA A 41 -7.36 -9.65 8.33
C ALA A 41 -6.12 -9.27 9.15
N HIS A 42 -5.25 -8.47 8.55
CA HIS A 42 -3.98 -8.03 9.14
C HIS A 42 -4.13 -6.66 9.77
N HIS A 43 -3.60 -6.47 10.99
CA HIS A 43 -3.56 -5.16 11.62
C HIS A 43 -2.48 -4.28 11.02
N ILE A 44 -2.87 -3.07 10.64
CA ILE A 44 -1.96 -2.08 10.08
C ILE A 44 -1.01 -1.54 11.16
N VAL A 45 -1.57 -1.12 12.28
CA VAL A 45 -0.82 -0.90 13.50
C VAL A 45 -1.00 -2.14 14.37
N PRO A 46 0.07 -2.84 14.76
CA PRO A 46 -0.05 -4.01 15.64
C PRO A 46 -0.77 -3.66 16.94
N LEU A 47 -1.60 -4.57 17.46
CA LEU A 47 -2.30 -4.38 18.74
C LEU A 47 -1.32 -4.07 19.89
N GLY A 48 -0.18 -4.77 19.95
CA GLY A 48 0.88 -4.51 20.93
C GLY A 48 1.59 -3.16 20.80
N SER A 49 1.33 -2.43 19.71
CA SER A 49 1.84 -1.08 19.46
C SER A 49 0.73 -0.01 19.50
N GLY A 50 -0.42 -0.33 20.11
CA GLY A 50 -1.55 0.59 20.25
C GLY A 50 -2.52 0.58 19.07
N GLY A 51 -2.44 -0.42 18.19
CA GLY A 51 -3.44 -0.63 17.15
C GLY A 51 -4.80 -1.06 17.69
N THR A 52 -5.85 -0.81 16.92
CA THR A 52 -7.24 -1.20 17.25
C THR A 52 -7.72 -2.35 16.35
N ASN A 53 -8.85 -2.97 16.68
CA ASN A 53 -9.55 -3.93 15.80
C ASN A 53 -10.55 -3.23 14.88
N ASP A 54 -10.47 -1.91 14.74
CA ASP A 54 -11.37 -1.15 13.89
C ASP A 54 -11.12 -1.52 12.42
N MET A 55 -12.17 -1.52 11.62
CA MET A 55 -12.11 -1.78 10.17
C MET A 55 -10.97 -1.02 9.48
N ASP A 56 -10.78 0.20 9.93
CA ASP A 56 -9.77 1.13 9.48
C ASP A 56 -8.32 0.72 9.78
N ASN A 57 -8.10 -0.07 10.83
CA ASN A 57 -6.79 -0.62 11.16
C ASN A 57 -6.59 -2.03 10.59
N LEU A 58 -7.51 -2.52 9.74
CA LEU A 58 -7.46 -3.88 9.19
C LEU A 58 -7.39 -3.88 7.66
N ILE A 59 -6.68 -4.85 7.12
CA ILE A 59 -6.53 -5.08 5.67
C ILE A 59 -6.56 -6.57 5.33
N THR A 60 -7.16 -6.91 4.20
CA THR A 60 -7.18 -8.27 3.65
C THR A 60 -5.86 -8.62 2.98
N LEU A 61 -5.18 -9.66 3.47
CA LEU A 61 -3.98 -10.23 2.85
C LEU A 61 -4.16 -11.72 2.60
N CYS A 62 -3.56 -12.24 1.53
CA CYS A 62 -3.39 -13.68 1.39
C CYS A 62 -2.34 -14.21 2.37
N ASP A 63 -2.38 -15.51 2.68
CA ASP A 63 -1.41 -16.14 3.57
C ASP A 63 0.06 -15.83 3.19
N SER A 64 0.41 -15.94 1.91
CA SER A 64 1.79 -15.66 1.46
C SER A 64 2.23 -14.20 1.68
N CYS A 65 1.37 -13.23 1.40
CA CYS A 65 1.64 -11.81 1.68
C CYS A 65 1.63 -11.52 3.19
N HIS A 66 0.71 -12.14 3.92
CA HIS A 66 0.60 -12.00 5.37
C HIS A 66 1.86 -12.50 6.08
N MET A 67 2.36 -13.68 5.69
CA MET A 67 3.62 -14.24 6.19
C MET A 67 4.83 -13.41 5.77
N SER A 68 4.84 -12.88 4.54
CA SER A 68 5.92 -11.98 4.08
C SER A 68 6.07 -10.75 4.98
N ILE A 69 4.97 -10.24 5.55
CA ILE A 69 4.98 -9.13 6.51
C ILE A 69 5.41 -9.60 7.92
N HIS A 70 4.95 -10.77 8.37
CA HIS A 70 5.23 -11.26 9.72
C HIS A 70 6.60 -11.95 9.92
N GLY A 71 7.25 -12.49 8.88
CA GLY A 71 8.60 -13.06 9.06
C GLY A 71 9.24 -13.79 7.88
N LYS A 72 10.52 -13.44 7.67
CA LYS A 72 11.68 -14.23 7.16
C LYS A 72 11.62 -14.83 5.74
N ASN A 73 12.59 -14.40 4.93
CA ASN A 73 13.11 -15.04 3.72
C ASN A 73 12.22 -15.08 2.47
N THR A 74 12.21 -13.97 1.71
CA THR A 74 12.54 -14.04 0.27
C THR A 74 13.25 -12.74 -0.11
N SER A 75 14.48 -12.86 -0.61
CA SER A 75 15.19 -11.78 -1.29
C SER A 75 14.43 -11.44 -2.58
N PRO A 76 14.11 -10.17 -2.88
CA PRO A 76 13.58 -9.82 -4.18
C PRO A 76 14.74 -9.61 -5.16
N THR A 77 15.53 -10.66 -5.42
CA THR A 77 16.32 -10.72 -6.66
C THR A 77 15.46 -11.32 -7.77
N ALA A 78 14.35 -10.65 -8.04
CA ALA A 78 13.65 -10.72 -9.30
C ALA A 78 12.59 -9.62 -9.24
N VAL A 79 12.57 -8.76 -10.27
CA VAL A 79 11.39 -8.01 -10.65
C VAL A 79 10.33 -9.06 -11.00
N SER A 80 9.66 -9.61 -9.99
CA SER A 80 8.50 -10.44 -10.23
C SER A 80 7.50 -9.50 -10.88
N ARG A 81 7.08 -9.85 -12.10
CA ARG A 81 5.90 -9.31 -12.75
C ARG A 81 4.67 -9.72 -11.91
N ASN A 82 4.60 -9.26 -10.67
CA ASN A 82 3.46 -9.44 -9.81
C ASN A 82 2.31 -8.70 -10.46
N LYS A 83 1.22 -9.43 -10.69
CA LYS A 83 -0.06 -8.87 -11.05
C LYS A 83 -0.35 -7.71 -10.08
N LYS A 84 -0.29 -6.46 -10.55
CA LYS A 84 -0.44 -5.28 -9.67
C LYS A 84 -1.76 -5.40 -8.90
N GLY A 85 -1.69 -5.41 -7.57
CA GLY A 85 -2.87 -5.46 -6.69
C GLY A 85 -3.76 -4.23 -6.84
N ARG A 86 -4.93 -4.22 -6.19
CA ARG A 86 -5.85 -3.07 -6.23
C ARG A 86 -5.19 -1.79 -5.73
N LEU A 87 -4.52 -1.85 -4.57
CA LEU A 87 -3.83 -0.68 -3.99
C LEU A 87 -2.78 -0.07 -4.92
N HIS A 88 -2.04 -0.90 -5.68
CA HIS A 88 -1.10 -0.40 -6.67
C HIS A 88 -1.78 0.37 -7.80
N ARG A 89 -2.91 -0.14 -8.32
CA ARG A 89 -3.66 0.54 -9.38
C ARG A 89 -4.31 1.82 -8.86
N ASP A 90 -4.90 1.78 -7.66
CA ASP A 90 -5.54 2.93 -7.04
C ASP A 90 -4.50 4.02 -6.72
N ALA A 91 -3.28 3.65 -6.31
CA ALA A 91 -2.18 4.58 -6.11
C ALA A 91 -1.67 5.20 -7.42
N GLU A 92 -1.57 4.42 -8.50
CA GLU A 92 -1.18 4.90 -9.85
C GLU A 92 -2.23 5.85 -10.43
N GLN A 93 -3.50 5.49 -10.34
CA GLN A 93 -4.59 6.37 -10.76
C GLN A 93 -4.59 7.66 -9.94
N GLY A 94 -4.59 7.53 -8.60
CA GLY A 94 -4.65 8.67 -7.70
C GLY A 94 -3.50 9.65 -7.90
N ILE A 95 -2.27 9.16 -8.17
CA ILE A 95 -1.15 10.06 -8.40
C ILE A 95 -1.22 10.77 -9.76
N ASN A 96 -1.64 10.09 -10.83
CA ASN A 96 -1.80 10.74 -12.14
C ASN A 96 -2.92 11.80 -12.11
N GLU A 97 -4.01 11.54 -11.39
CA GLU A 97 -5.10 12.51 -11.19
C GLU A 97 -4.63 13.71 -10.34
N GLU A 98 -3.97 13.45 -9.21
CA GLU A 98 -3.52 14.48 -8.26
C GLU A 98 -2.51 15.45 -8.87
N VAL A 99 -1.60 14.95 -9.71
CA VAL A 99 -0.54 15.77 -10.33
C VAL A 99 -0.81 16.12 -11.79
N ASN A 100 -1.93 15.64 -12.34
CA ASN A 100 -2.36 15.81 -13.73
C ASN A 100 -1.29 15.32 -14.74
N GLY A 101 -0.86 14.07 -14.57
CA GLY A 101 0.16 13.45 -15.40
C GLY A 101 1.60 13.80 -14.99
N CYS A 102 2.57 13.31 -15.77
CA CYS A 102 3.98 13.46 -15.47
C CYS A 102 4.42 14.94 -15.47
N PRO A 103 5.03 15.47 -14.40
CA PRO A 103 5.49 16.87 -14.37
C PRO A 103 6.57 17.22 -15.39
N ASN A 104 7.30 16.21 -15.89
CA ASN A 104 8.37 16.44 -16.88
C ASN A 104 7.85 16.42 -18.33
N CYS A 105 6.95 15.49 -18.68
CA CYS A 105 6.52 15.29 -20.07
C CYS A 105 5.00 15.41 -20.31
N GLY A 106 4.19 15.64 -19.28
CA GLY A 106 2.72 15.78 -19.38
C GLY A 106 1.93 14.49 -19.54
N GLU A 107 2.59 13.37 -19.86
CA GLU A 107 1.89 12.10 -20.11
C GLU A 107 1.34 11.45 -18.84
N TRP A 108 0.15 10.86 -18.95
CA TRP A 108 -0.51 10.07 -17.91
C TRP A 108 0.08 8.67 -17.80
N ALA A 109 1.38 8.63 -17.48
CA ALA A 109 2.19 7.43 -17.48
C ALA A 109 2.98 7.27 -16.17
N LEU A 110 2.53 7.87 -15.06
CA LEU A 110 3.18 7.68 -13.77
C LEU A 110 2.85 6.30 -13.19
N SER A 111 3.89 5.57 -12.80
CA SER A 111 3.86 4.21 -12.28
C SER A 111 4.43 4.23 -10.87
N VAL A 112 3.78 3.54 -9.92
CA VAL A 112 4.19 3.52 -8.51
C VAL A 112 4.87 2.20 -8.22
N GLN A 113 6.13 2.26 -7.81
CA GLN A 113 6.94 1.08 -7.52
C GLN A 113 7.54 1.13 -6.12
N TRP A 114 7.44 0.00 -5.44
CA TRP A 114 8.00 -0.19 -4.11
C TRP A 114 9.31 -0.97 -4.20
N TYR A 115 10.41 -0.27 -3.96
CA TYR A 115 11.75 -0.84 -3.97
C TYR A 115 12.14 -1.25 -2.56
N ARG A 116 12.64 -2.47 -2.40
CA ARG A 116 13.18 -2.90 -1.11
C ARG A 116 14.56 -2.26 -0.92
N HIS A 117 14.69 -1.38 0.07
CA HIS A 117 15.97 -0.76 0.41
C HIS A 117 16.77 -1.64 1.37
N ASP A 118 16.10 -2.23 2.36
CA ASP A 118 16.70 -3.21 3.27
C ASP A 118 15.67 -4.27 3.71
N PHE A 119 16.02 -5.06 4.73
CA PHE A 119 15.14 -6.13 5.23
C PHE A 119 13.82 -5.63 5.80
N LEU A 120 13.82 -4.42 6.38
CA LEU A 120 12.71 -3.81 7.09
C LEU A 120 12.08 -2.65 6.32
N SER A 121 12.76 -2.07 5.32
CA SER A 121 12.35 -0.82 4.71
C SER A 121 12.20 -0.89 3.19
N LYS A 122 11.21 -0.15 2.67
CA LYS A 122 10.90 0.00 1.25
C LYS A 122 10.84 1.48 0.87
N ALA A 123 11.36 1.85 -0.29
CA ALA A 123 11.25 3.17 -0.90
C ALA A 123 10.13 3.19 -1.94
N LYS A 124 9.30 4.24 -1.94
CA LYS A 124 8.28 4.48 -2.97
C LYS A 124 8.86 5.35 -4.08
N LEU A 125 9.22 4.73 -5.20
CA LEU A 125 9.67 5.44 -6.37
C LEU A 125 8.52 5.58 -7.36
N ILE A 126 8.33 6.78 -7.89
CA ILE A 126 7.38 7.05 -8.95
C ILE A 126 8.16 7.24 -10.23
N THR A 127 7.82 6.49 -11.26
CA THR A 127 8.52 6.51 -12.54
C THR A 127 7.54 6.86 -13.64
N CYS A 128 7.90 7.81 -14.51
CA CYS A 128 7.14 7.99 -15.74
C CYS A 128 7.52 6.91 -16.76
N GLU A 129 6.57 6.09 -17.20
CA GLU A 129 6.83 5.03 -18.19
C GLU A 129 7.16 5.59 -19.58
N ASN A 130 6.75 6.83 -19.86
CA ASN A 130 7.07 7.55 -21.11
C ASN A 130 8.49 8.14 -21.10
N CYS A 131 8.77 9.12 -20.23
CA CYS A 131 10.04 9.85 -20.24
C CYS A 131 11.11 9.29 -19.28
N ARG A 132 10.77 8.25 -18.50
CA ARG A 132 11.66 7.56 -17.54
C ARG A 132 12.17 8.40 -16.37
N THR A 133 11.71 9.64 -16.24
CA THR A 133 12.01 10.48 -15.08
C THR A 133 11.51 9.82 -13.79
N LEU A 134 12.36 9.89 -12.76
CA LEU A 134 12.11 9.34 -11.44
C LEU A 134 11.68 10.46 -10.50
N PHE A 135 10.72 10.16 -9.63
CA PHE A 135 10.16 11.12 -8.69
C PHE A 135 9.99 10.50 -7.31
N LYS A 136 10.09 11.37 -6.31
CA LYS A 136 9.57 11.13 -4.96
C LYS A 136 8.44 12.09 -4.63
N GLU A 137 7.52 11.63 -3.79
CA GLU A 137 6.51 12.49 -3.20
C GLU A 137 7.15 13.43 -2.17
N THR A 138 6.74 14.69 -2.18
CA THR A 138 7.11 15.69 -1.19
C THR A 138 5.84 16.36 -0.67
N VAL A 139 5.69 16.41 0.66
CA VAL A 139 4.57 17.09 1.30
C VAL A 139 4.90 18.58 1.42
N LEU A 140 4.05 19.42 0.85
CA LEU A 140 4.06 20.86 1.04
C LEU A 140 2.85 21.25 1.91
N GLY A 141 3.12 21.65 3.15
CA GLY A 141 2.13 22.28 4.04
C GLY A 141 2.28 21.95 5.52
N LYS A 142 2.31 22.99 6.37
CA LYS A 142 1.93 22.91 7.79
C LYS A 142 0.50 23.46 7.90
N ASN A 143 -0.35 22.76 8.66
CA ASN A 143 -1.74 23.14 9.02
C ASN A 143 -2.84 22.74 8.03
N GLY A 144 -3.20 21.44 8.02
CA GLY A 144 -4.56 21.00 7.68
C GLY A 144 -4.90 20.76 6.20
N SER A 145 -4.11 21.28 5.26
CA SER A 145 -4.22 20.94 3.82
C SER A 145 -2.84 20.53 3.30
N ALA A 146 -2.55 19.24 3.30
CA ALA A 146 -1.30 18.72 2.75
C ALA A 146 -1.41 18.75 1.21
N THR A 147 -0.64 19.61 0.55
CA THR A 147 -0.47 19.54 -0.91
C THR A 147 0.72 18.66 -1.22
N TYR A 148 0.56 17.70 -2.13
CA TYR A 148 1.66 16.83 -2.56
C TYR A 148 2.25 17.37 -3.86
N LYS A 149 3.59 17.36 -3.96
CA LYS A 149 4.28 17.55 -5.24
C LYS A 149 5.23 16.41 -5.49
N LEU A 150 5.46 16.13 -6.76
CA LEU A 150 6.55 15.27 -7.19
C LEU A 150 7.81 16.10 -7.30
N ARG A 151 8.90 15.58 -6.73
CA ARG A 151 10.23 16.11 -6.89
C ARG A 151 11.07 15.08 -7.62
N GLU A 152 11.74 15.51 -8.67
CA GLU A 152 12.68 14.67 -9.42
C GLU A 152 13.82 14.18 -8.51
N VAL A 153 14.24 12.94 -8.75
CA VAL A 153 15.36 12.29 -8.08
C VAL A 153 16.22 11.58 -9.11
N ASP A 154 17.50 11.43 -8.80
CA ASP A 154 18.44 10.76 -9.70
C ASP A 154 18.38 9.23 -9.53
N ASP A 155 18.14 8.77 -8.31
CA ASP A 155 18.10 7.35 -7.98
C ASP A 155 17.14 7.01 -6.81
N VAL A 156 16.82 5.71 -6.68
CA VAL A 156 16.00 5.18 -5.58
C VAL A 156 16.58 5.47 -4.20
N ASN A 157 17.89 5.62 -4.07
CA ASN A 157 18.54 5.95 -2.79
C ASN A 157 18.23 7.37 -2.31
N ASP A 158 17.71 8.26 -3.18
CA ASP A 158 17.28 9.61 -2.82
C ASP A 158 15.86 9.65 -2.24
N VAL A 159 15.20 8.49 -2.16
CA VAL A 159 13.81 8.33 -1.74
C VAL A 159 13.74 7.83 -0.29
N PRO A 160 12.93 8.49 0.58
CA PRO A 160 12.76 8.02 1.95
C PRO A 160 12.12 6.64 1.99
N THR A 161 12.55 5.83 2.96
CA THR A 161 12.03 4.48 3.15
C THR A 161 10.98 4.43 4.25
N VAL A 162 10.10 3.44 4.15
CA VAL A 162 9.06 3.13 5.14
C VAL A 162 9.09 1.66 5.47
N SER A 163 8.69 1.32 6.69
CA SER A 163 8.70 -0.07 7.15
C SER A 163 7.65 -0.97 6.47
N SER A 164 6.63 -0.36 5.87
CA SER A 164 5.56 -1.07 5.16
C SER A 164 4.96 -0.19 4.07
N ALA A 165 5.09 -0.66 2.83
CA ALA A 165 4.50 -0.05 1.63
C ALA A 165 2.98 0.09 1.75
N VAL A 166 2.35 -0.95 2.27
CA VAL A 166 0.90 -1.04 2.49
C VAL A 166 0.42 0.08 3.41
N PHE A 167 1.13 0.30 4.52
CA PHE A 167 0.76 1.31 5.51
C PHE A 167 0.97 2.72 4.98
N TYR A 168 1.95 2.92 4.11
CA TYR A 168 2.15 4.19 3.46
C TYR A 168 1.01 4.54 2.52
N GLU A 169 0.59 3.63 1.62
CA GLU A 169 -0.52 3.91 0.69
C GLU A 169 -1.85 4.08 1.44
N ILE A 170 -2.13 3.26 2.46
CA ILE A 170 -3.37 3.42 3.25
C ILE A 170 -3.39 4.76 3.99
N ARG A 171 -2.28 5.18 4.60
CA ARG A 171 -2.19 6.49 5.26
C ARG A 171 -2.38 7.63 4.26
N LYS A 172 -1.94 7.47 3.00
CA LYS A 172 -2.18 8.43 1.92
C LYS A 172 -3.68 8.51 1.60
N HIS A 173 -4.34 7.39 1.33
CA HIS A 173 -5.78 7.35 1.04
C HIS A 173 -6.65 7.83 2.21
N LYS A 174 -6.21 7.66 3.46
CA LYS A 174 -6.92 8.20 4.63
C LYS A 174 -6.69 9.68 4.90
N LYS A 175 -5.54 10.24 4.51
CA LYS A 175 -5.27 11.69 4.59
C LYS A 175 -5.90 12.46 3.43
N LEU A 176 -6.02 11.84 2.27
CA LEU A 176 -6.80 12.31 1.13
C LEU A 176 -8.24 11.83 1.31
N GLY A 177 -8.99 12.44 2.23
CA GLY A 177 -10.32 11.96 2.64
C GLY A 177 -11.21 11.48 1.49
N THR A 178 -11.26 10.17 1.29
CA THR A 178 -12.38 9.48 0.66
C THR A 178 -13.14 8.77 1.77
N PHE A 179 -13.87 9.58 2.53
CA PHE A 179 -15.14 9.15 3.07
C PHE A 179 -15.98 8.67 1.88
N PHE A 180 -16.09 7.36 1.69
CA PHE A 180 -17.22 6.84 0.92
C PHE A 180 -18.46 7.11 1.78
N GLY A 181 -19.19 8.16 1.41
CA GLY A 181 -20.52 8.46 1.92
C GLY A 181 -21.57 7.48 1.43
#